data_AF-A0A3C0XLD1-F1
#
_entry.id   AF-A0A3C0XLD1-F1
#
_cell.length_a   1.000
_cell.length_b   1.000
_cell.length_c   1.000
_cell.angle_alpha   90.00
_cell.angle_beta   90.00
_cell.angle_gamma   90.00
#
_symmetry.space_group_name_H-M   'P 1'
#
loop_
_entity.id
_entity.type
_entity.pdbx_description
1 polymer ?
#
loop_
_entity_poly.entity_id
_entity_poly.type
_entity_poly.pdbx_seq_one_letter_code
_entity_poly.pdbx_strand_id
1 'polypeptide(L)'
;MQRCAACGHLRYPISPICPRCLSPDFAWTPLSGRGTVLSFVIFEHAYNPAWASRVPYNVALVQLAEGPRMFSNVVGIPNEQVRVGMPVRVSFEPVQTAGGSELAIPRFAPAG
;
A
#
# COMPACT_ATOMS: atom_id res chain seq x y z
N MET A 1 5.84 4.24 -8.99
CA MET A 1 6.82 4.03 -7.90
C MET A 1 8.13 4.72 -8.26
N GLN A 2 8.87 5.22 -7.28
CA GLN A 2 10.16 5.86 -7.52
C GLN A 2 11.23 4.80 -7.85
N ARG A 3 11.90 4.92 -9.00
CA ARG A 3 13.03 4.08 -9.41
C ARG A 3 14.28 4.92 -9.56
N CYS A 4 15.37 4.55 -8.88
CA CYS A 4 16.65 5.26 -9.03
C CYS A 4 17.15 5.19 -10.47
N ALA A 5 17.51 6.34 -11.05
CA ALA A 5 18.04 6.39 -12.41
C ALA A 5 19.47 5.83 -12.50
N ALA A 6 20.25 5.92 -11.42
CA ALA A 6 21.64 5.44 -11.38
C ALA A 6 21.78 3.92 -11.14
N CYS A 7 20.97 3.34 -10.24
CA CYS A 7 21.13 1.92 -9.84
C CYS A 7 19.89 1.05 -10.02
N GLY A 8 18.78 1.61 -10.53
CA GLY A 8 17.55 0.87 -10.80
C GLY A 8 16.73 0.46 -9.57
N HIS A 9 17.17 0.77 -8.35
CA HIS A 9 16.48 0.40 -7.11
C HIS A 9 15.09 1.07 -7.01
N LEU A 10 14.05 0.26 -6.79
CA LEU A 10 12.68 0.71 -6.50
C LEU A 10 12.56 1.11 -5.02
N ARG A 11 12.04 2.31 -4.75
CA ARG A 11 11.98 2.89 -3.41
C ARG A 11 10.53 3.02 -2.94
N TYR A 12 10.25 2.45 -1.77
CA TYR A 12 9.05 2.74 -0.99
C TYR A 12 9.37 2.61 0.51
N PRO A 13 9.00 3.57 1.37
CA PRO A 13 8.39 4.87 1.04
C PRO A 13 9.26 5.73 0.12
N ILE A 14 8.65 6.75 -0.49
CA ILE A 14 9.38 7.68 -1.38
C ILE A 14 10.43 8.46 -0.59
N SER A 15 11.57 8.78 -1.21
CA SER A 15 12.66 9.51 -0.56
C SER A 15 13.44 10.37 -1.57
N PRO A 16 13.93 11.56 -1.19
CA PRO A 16 14.72 12.40 -2.10
C PRO A 16 16.04 11.75 -2.53
N ILE A 17 16.62 10.85 -1.73
CA ILE A 17 17.94 10.24 -1.97
C ILE A 17 17.83 8.72 -2.02
N CYS A 18 18.58 8.08 -2.92
CA CYS A 18 18.64 6.62 -2.97
C CYS A 18 19.28 6.04 -1.71
N PRO A 19 18.61 5.15 -0.96
CA PRO A 19 19.24 4.48 0.18
C PRO A 19 20.32 3.48 -0.24
N ARG A 20 20.40 3.11 -1.53
CA ARG A 20 21.36 2.12 -2.05
C ARG A 20 22.63 2.73 -2.62
N CYS A 21 22.56 3.88 -3.30
CA CYS A 21 23.70 4.49 -3.99
C CYS A 21 23.83 6.01 -3.78
N LEU A 22 23.00 6.61 -2.94
CA LEU A 22 23.01 8.04 -2.61
C LEU A 22 22.74 9.01 -3.78
N SER A 23 22.45 8.52 -4.98
CA SER A 23 22.02 9.38 -6.09
C SER A 23 20.66 10.03 -5.80
N PRO A 24 20.51 11.34 -6.06
CA PRO A 24 19.23 12.04 -6.00
C PRO A 24 18.35 11.73 -7.23
N ASP A 25 18.90 11.13 -8.28
CA ASP A 25 18.22 10.95 -9.56
C ASP A 25 17.25 9.76 -9.52
N PHE A 26 16.04 10.00 -10.02
CA PHE A 26 15.01 8.99 -10.15
C PHE A 26 14.03 9.29 -11.28
N ALA A 27 13.35 8.24 -11.73
CA ALA A 27 12.19 8.33 -12.59
C ALA A 27 10.98 7.68 -11.91
N TRP A 28 9.78 8.11 -12.30
CA TRP A 28 8.53 7.46 -11.92
C TRP A 28 8.27 6.29 -12.85
N THR A 29 8.15 5.09 -12.29
CA THR A 29 7.87 3.86 -13.05
C THR A 29 6.51 3.28 -12.64
N PRO A 30 5.59 3.00 -13.58
CA PRO A 30 4.37 2.26 -13.28
C PRO A 30 4.73 0.83 -12.86
N LEU A 31 4.01 0.28 -11.89
CA LEU A 31 4.15 -1.12 -11.46
C LEU A 31 2.90 -1.90 -11.89
N SER A 32 2.99 -3.23 -11.90
CA SER A 32 1.87 -4.11 -12.30
C SER A 32 0.65 -4.01 -11.37
N GLY A 33 0.86 -3.51 -10.16
CA GLY A 33 -0.15 -3.44 -9.11
C GLY A 33 -0.42 -4.78 -8.42
N ARG A 34 0.31 -5.85 -8.78
CA ARG A 34 0.20 -7.16 -8.13
C ARG A 34 1.01 -7.21 -6.85
N GLY A 35 0.52 -7.97 -5.88
CA GLY A 35 1.25 -8.26 -4.66
C GLY A 35 0.74 -9.49 -3.93
N THR A 36 1.33 -9.73 -2.77
CA THR A 36 0.96 -10.82 -1.87
C THR A 36 0.90 -10.28 -0.44
N VAL A 37 -0.11 -10.67 0.32
CA VAL A 37 -0.20 -10.34 1.75
C VAL A 37 0.96 -11.02 2.48
N LEU A 38 1.94 -10.24 2.94
CA LEU A 38 3.10 -10.72 3.69
C LEU A 38 2.77 -10.94 5.17
N SER A 39 2.00 -10.01 5.74
CA SER A 39 1.49 -10.06 7.12
C SER A 39 0.30 -9.12 7.24
N PHE A 40 -0.54 -9.30 8.26
CA PHE A 40 -1.65 -8.38 8.55
C PHE A 40 -2.02 -8.44 10.02
N VAL A 41 -2.73 -7.40 10.47
CA VAL A 41 -3.40 -7.33 11.77
C VAL A 41 -4.83 -6.85 11.58
N ILE A 42 -5.73 -7.19 12.50
CA ILE A 42 -7.08 -6.62 12.57
C ILE A 42 -7.13 -5.74 13.81
N PHE A 43 -7.47 -4.47 13.62
CA PHE A 43 -7.72 -3.53 14.71
C PHE A 43 -9.18 -3.64 15.12
N GLU A 44 -9.43 -4.31 16.25
CA GLU A 44 -10.75 -4.42 16.88
C GLU A 44 -11.14 -3.16 17.66
N HIS A 45 -10.15 -2.38 18.09
CA HIS A 45 -10.34 -1.19 18.92
C HIS A 45 -9.76 0.06 18.27
N ALA A 46 -10.47 1.18 18.40
CA ALA A 46 -10.02 2.48 17.91
C ALA A 46 -9.17 3.17 18.99
N TYR A 47 -7.87 3.30 18.74
CA TYR A 47 -6.94 4.02 19.63
C TYR A 47 -6.93 5.54 19.39
N ASN A 48 -7.60 6.01 18.34
CA ASN A 48 -7.82 7.42 18.06
C ASN A 48 -9.29 7.60 17.63
N PRO A 49 -10.02 8.60 18.19
CA PRO A 49 -11.44 8.82 17.89
C PRO A 49 -11.78 8.94 16.40
N ALA A 50 -10.85 9.44 15.57
CA ALA A 50 -11.02 9.54 14.13
C ALA A 50 -11.22 8.17 13.43
N TRP A 51 -10.89 7.07 14.11
CA TRP A 51 -11.01 5.69 13.61
C TRP A 51 -12.18 4.92 14.23
N ALA A 52 -12.95 5.53 15.14
CA ALA A 52 -14.03 4.85 15.87
C ALA A 52 -15.10 4.26 14.94
N SER A 53 -15.40 4.92 13.81
CA SER A 53 -16.37 4.44 12.83
C SER A 53 -15.82 3.38 11.87
N ARG A 54 -14.53 3.02 11.98
CA ARG A 54 -13.85 2.12 11.04
C ARG A 54 -13.50 0.77 11.62
N VAL A 55 -13.68 0.55 12.92
CA VAL A 55 -13.41 -0.76 13.53
C VAL A 55 -14.57 -1.74 13.27
N PRO A 56 -14.28 -3.03 13.01
CA PRO A 56 -12.94 -3.61 12.82
C PRO A 56 -12.36 -3.33 11.42
N TYR A 57 -11.06 -3.04 11.32
CA TYR A 57 -10.36 -2.89 10.04
C TYR A 57 -9.03 -3.64 10.02
N ASN A 58 -8.68 -4.23 8.87
CA ASN A 58 -7.37 -4.86 8.69
C ASN A 58 -6.30 -3.82 8.33
N VAL A 59 -5.05 -4.03 8.75
CA VAL A 59 -3.88 -3.36 8.17
C VAL A 59 -2.95 -4.45 7.66
N ALA A 60 -2.73 -4.47 6.35
CA ALA A 60 -1.94 -5.47 5.66
C ALA A 60 -0.60 -4.87 5.19
N LEU A 61 0.47 -5.64 5.39
CA LEU A 61 1.75 -5.44 4.73
C LEU A 61 1.77 -6.27 3.45
N VAL A 62 1.75 -5.60 2.30
CA VAL A 62 1.72 -6.23 0.97
C VAL A 62 3.11 -6.20 0.35
N GLN A 63 3.63 -7.36 -0.01
CA GLN A 63 4.83 -7.51 -0.83
C GLN A 63 4.45 -7.35 -2.31
N LEU A 64 4.85 -6.24 -2.94
CA LEU A 64 4.61 -6.04 -4.36
C LEU A 64 5.47 -6.99 -5.20
N ALA A 65 4.97 -7.37 -6.38
CA ALA A 65 5.64 -8.29 -7.29
C ALA A 65 7.03 -7.80 -7.71
N GLU A 66 7.23 -6.48 -7.79
CA GLU A 66 8.50 -5.87 -8.19
C GLU A 66 9.47 -5.64 -7.02
N GLY A 67 9.09 -5.98 -5.78
CA GLY A 67 9.99 -6.00 -4.62
C GLY A 67 9.67 -5.04 -3.45
N PRO A 68 9.10 -3.84 -3.63
CA PRO A 68 8.76 -2.98 -2.49
C PRO A 68 7.64 -3.56 -1.61
N ARG A 69 7.59 -3.15 -0.35
CA ARG A 69 6.52 -3.52 0.60
C ARG A 69 5.68 -2.30 0.93
N MET A 70 4.36 -2.43 0.94
CA MET A 70 3.41 -1.34 1.17
C MET A 70 2.42 -1.71 2.27
N PHE A 71 2.20 -0.78 3.21
CA PHE A 71 1.09 -0.90 4.16
C PHE A 71 -0.19 -0.36 3.50
N SER A 72 -1.28 -1.11 3.62
CA SER A 72 -2.61 -0.71 3.17
C SER A 72 -3.70 -1.59 3.80
N ASN A 73 -4.91 -1.58 3.26
CA ASN A 73 -6.00 -2.48 3.62
C ASN A 73 -6.29 -3.44 2.46
N VAL A 74 -6.68 -4.67 2.79
CA VAL A 74 -7.36 -5.58 1.87
C VAL A 74 -8.85 -5.28 1.93
N VAL A 75 -9.48 -5.05 0.78
CA VAL A 75 -10.89 -4.65 0.63
C VAL A 75 -11.64 -5.59 -0.31
N GLY A 76 -12.96 -5.50 -0.33
CA GLY A 76 -13.83 -6.34 -1.16
C GLY A 76 -14.07 -7.74 -0.58
N ILE A 77 -13.55 -8.04 0.61
CA ILE A 77 -13.79 -9.27 1.37
C ILE A 77 -13.90 -8.97 2.87
N PRO A 78 -14.56 -9.85 3.66
CA PRO A 78 -14.53 -9.79 5.12
C PRO A 78 -13.11 -9.94 5.68
N ASN A 79 -12.83 -9.32 6.83
CA ASN A 79 -11.49 -9.33 7.45
C ASN A 79 -11.01 -10.75 7.78
N GLU A 80 -11.94 -11.65 8.12
CA GLU A 80 -11.67 -13.05 8.49
C GLU A 80 -11.14 -13.89 7.32
N GLN A 81 -11.35 -13.42 6.09
CA GLN A 81 -10.87 -14.10 4.89
C GLN A 81 -9.45 -13.67 4.48
N VAL A 82 -8.92 -12.58 5.05
CA VAL A 82 -7.56 -12.13 4.80
C VAL A 82 -6.58 -13.16 5.36
N ARG A 83 -5.60 -13.57 4.54
CA ARG A 83 -4.59 -14.57 4.93
C ARG A 83 -3.21 -14.21 4.39
N VAL A 84 -2.18 -14.57 5.14
CA VAL A 84 -0.79 -14.51 4.65
C VAL A 84 -0.66 -15.38 3.41
N GLY A 85 0.06 -14.89 2.40
CA GLY A 85 0.20 -15.55 1.11
C GLY A 85 -0.95 -15.28 0.13
N MET A 86 -2.01 -14.54 0.52
CA MET A 86 -3.09 -14.20 -0.41
C MET A 86 -2.58 -13.35 -1.58
N PRO A 87 -2.82 -13.75 -2.83
CA PRO A 87 -2.54 -12.91 -4.00
C PRO A 87 -3.54 -11.75 -4.06
N VAL A 88 -3.02 -10.54 -4.26
CA VAL A 88 -3.82 -9.31 -4.28
C VAL A 88 -3.42 -8.41 -5.45
N ARG A 89 -4.33 -7.52 -5.84
CA ARG A 89 -4.08 -6.47 -6.81
C ARG A 89 -4.53 -5.11 -6.27
N VAL A 90 -3.80 -4.06 -6.60
CA VAL A 90 -4.12 -2.70 -6.20
C VAL A 90 -5.51 -2.31 -6.74
N SER A 91 -6.28 -1.65 -5.89
CA SER A 91 -7.53 -0.96 -6.20
C SER A 91 -7.41 0.47 -5.66
N PHE A 92 -8.01 1.44 -6.33
CA PHE A 92 -7.90 2.85 -5.94
C PHE A 92 -9.24 3.32 -5.38
N GLU A 93 -9.28 3.63 -4.09
CA GLU A 93 -10.45 4.17 -3.40
C GLU A 93 -10.44 5.70 -3.55
N PRO A 94 -11.44 6.32 -4.22
CA PRO A 94 -11.56 7.76 -4.26
C PRO A 94 -11.97 8.30 -2.89
N VAL A 95 -11.28 9.33 -2.42
CA VAL A 95 -11.57 10.02 -1.16
C VAL A 95 -11.58 11.53 -1.37
N GLN A 96 -12.53 12.19 -0.72
CA GLN A 96 -12.58 13.64 -0.69
C GLN A 96 -11.71 14.16 0.46
N THR A 97 -10.85 15.13 0.17
CA THR A 97 -10.06 15.80 1.21
C THR A 97 -10.89 16.88 1.89
N ALA A 98 -10.45 17.32 3.09
CA ALA A 98 -11.08 18.44 3.78
C ALA A 98 -11.07 19.75 2.95
N GLY A 99 -10.16 19.86 1.96
CA GLY A 99 -10.09 20.99 1.04
C GLY A 99 -10.94 20.85 -0.23
N GLY A 100 -11.77 19.80 -0.34
CA GLY A 100 -12.66 19.58 -1.48
C GLY A 100 -11.98 19.02 -2.74
N SER A 101 -10.71 18.62 -2.66
CA SER A 101 -10.05 17.89 -3.75
C SER A 101 -10.25 16.39 -3.62
N GLU A 102 -10.31 15.70 -4.76
CA GLU A 102 -10.34 14.24 -4.81
C GLU A 102 -8.92 13.67 -4.81
N LEU A 103 -8.68 12.67 -3.97
CA LEU A 103 -7.49 11.84 -3.96
C LEU A 103 -7.85 10.37 -4.12
N ALA A 104 -6.92 9.57 -4.62
CA ALA A 104 -7.08 8.13 -4.72
C ALA A 104 -6.16 7.43 -3.70
N ILE A 105 -6.73 6.70 -2.74
CA ILE A 105 -5.97 5.89 -1.79
C ILE A 105 -5.74 4.49 -2.40
N PRO A 106 -4.49 4.02 -2.51
CA PRO A 106 -4.23 2.66 -2.95
C PRO A 106 -4.63 1.66 -1.86
N ARG A 107 -5.63 0.83 -2.17
CA ARG A 107 -6.06 -0.38 -1.45
C ARG A 107 -5.63 -1.63 -2.21
N PHE A 108 -5.86 -2.80 -1.64
CA PHE A 108 -5.66 -4.08 -2.32
C PHE A 108 -6.93 -4.91 -2.27
N ALA A 109 -7.26 -5.62 -3.33
CA ALA A 109 -8.35 -6.59 -3.38
C ALA A 109 -7.78 -7.96 -3.80
N PRO A 110 -8.44 -9.08 -3.48
CA PRO A 110 -8.02 -10.39 -3.98
C PRO A 110 -7.83 -10.37 -5.50
N ALA A 111 -6.68 -10.86 -5.97
CA ALA A 111 -6.51 -11.21 -7.37
C ALA A 111 -7.19 -12.57 -7.54
N GLY A 112 -8.29 -12.61 -8.29
CA GLY A 112 -9.18 -13.78 -8.41
C GLY A 112 -8.51 -15.11 -8.72
#